data_AF-A0A3D4NKK8-F1
#
_entry.id   AF-A0A3D4NKK8-F1
#
_cell.length_a   1.000
_cell.length_b   1.000
_cell.length_c   1.000
_cell.angle_alpha   90.00
_cell.angle_beta   90.00
_cell.angle_gamma   90.00
#
_symmetry.space_group_name_H-M   'P 1'
#
loop_
_entity.id
_entity.type
_entity.pdbx_description
1 polymer ?
#
loop_
_entity_poly.entity_id
_entity_poly.type
_entity_poly.pdbx_seq_one_letter_code
_entity_poly.pdbx_strand_id
1 'polypeptide(L)' 'ERGVLGIEQLLLAVADARAHNEKIVFTNGCFDILHAGHVTYLEQARAQGDRLIVAVNDDASV' A
#
# COMPACT_ATOMS: atom_id res chain seq x y z
N GLU A 1 1.87 2.44 -12.53
CA GLU A 1 3.03 1.53 -12.35
C GLU A 1 2.77 0.61 -11.16
N ARG A 2 3.30 -0.63 -11.17
CA ARG A 2 3.27 -1.55 -10.02
C ARG A 2 4.72 -1.75 -9.57
N GLY A 3 5.01 -1.55 -8.29
CA GLY A 3 6.37 -1.71 -7.77
C GLY A 3 6.60 -0.96 -6.45
N VAL A 4 7.81 -1.09 -5.92
CA VAL A 4 8.30 -0.31 -4.78
C VAL A 4 8.54 1.13 -5.23
N LEU A 5 7.99 2.10 -4.49
CA LEU A 5 8.09 3.52 -4.81
C LEU A 5 8.86 4.25 -3.72
N GLY A 6 9.76 5.15 -4.11
CA GLY A 6 10.31 6.15 -3.18
C GLY A 6 9.25 7.20 -2.81
N ILE A 7 9.53 7.99 -1.76
CA ILE A 7 8.58 9.00 -1.26
C ILE A 7 8.15 9.98 -2.36
N GLU A 8 9.08 10.48 -3.16
CA GLU A 8 8.76 11.43 -4.24
C GLU A 8 7.83 10.82 -5.30
N GLN A 9 8.12 9.58 -5.74
CA GLN A 9 7.28 8.86 -6.69
C GLN A 9 5.92 8.53 -6.10
N LEU A 10 5.85 8.18 -4.81
CA LEU A 10 4.61 7.92 -4.12
C LEU A 10 3.73 9.18 -4.08
N LEU A 11 4.32 10.35 -3.80
CA LEU A 11 3.59 11.63 -3.79
C LEU A 11 3.01 11.95 -5.16
N LEU A 12 3.77 11.71 -6.24
CA LEU A 12 3.26 11.86 -7.61
C LEU A 12 2.09 10.91 -7.89
N ALA A 13 2.20 9.63 -7.50
CA ALA A 13 1.16 8.64 -7.69
C ALA A 13 -0.12 8.93 -6.87
N VAL A 14 0.02 9.51 -5.67
CA VAL A 14 -1.12 9.94 -4.83
C VAL A 14 -1.79 11.16 -5.43
N ALA A 15 -1.03 12.13 -5.93
CA ALA A 15 -1.58 13.31 -6.59
C ALA A 15 -2.38 12.92 -7.84
N ASP A 16 -1.83 12.03 -8.67
CA ASP A 16 -2.51 11.45 -9.84
C ASP A 16 -3.81 10.74 -9.46
N ALA A 17 -3.78 9.86 -8.45
CA ALA A 17 -4.98 9.15 -7.99
C ALA A 17 -6.06 10.10 -7.47
N ARG A 18 -5.67 11.14 -6.72
CA ARG A 18 -6.60 12.19 -6.26
C ARG A 18 -7.20 12.99 -7.41
N ALA A 19 -6.42 13.31 -8.44
CA ALA A 19 -6.91 14.00 -9.62
C ALA A 19 -7.96 13.17 -10.39
N HIS A 20 -7.85 11.84 -10.33
CA HIS A 20 -8.81 10.89 -10.89
C HIS A 20 -9.96 10.55 -9.93
N ASN A 21 -10.03 11.20 -8.77
CA ASN A 21 -11.04 10.96 -7.73
C ASN A 21 -11.09 9.51 -7.22
N GLU A 22 -9.94 8.82 -7.29
CA GLU A 22 -9.78 7.43 -6.85
C GLU A 22 -9.74 7.34 -5.31
N LYS A 23 -10.37 6.30 -4.76
CA LYS A 23 -10.28 5.99 -3.34
C LYS A 23 -8.96 5.28 -3.04
N ILE A 24 -8.11 5.97 -2.30
CA ILE A 24 -6.81 5.46 -1.87
C ILE A 24 -6.96 4.79 -0.49
N VAL A 25 -6.55 3.52 -0.40
CA VAL A 25 -6.44 2.74 0.83
C VAL A 25 -4.98 2.67 1.22
N PHE A 26 -4.69 2.86 2.51
CA PHE A 26 -3.34 2.79 3.06
C PHE A 26 -3.29 1.77 4.20
N THR A 27 -2.22 0.99 4.23
CA THR A 27 -1.86 0.16 5.37
C THR A 27 -0.35 0.08 5.55
N ASN A 28 0.10 -0.38 6.72
CA ASN A 28 1.50 -0.67 7.00
C ASN A 28 1.66 -2.06 7.65
N GLY A 29 2.87 -2.61 7.60
CA GLY A 29 3.22 -3.87 8.28
C GLY A 29 4.67 -4.30 8.02
N CYS A 30 5.18 -5.24 8.83
CA CYS A 30 6.51 -5.82 8.66
C CYS A 30 6.54 -6.85 7.50
N PHE A 31 5.46 -7.63 7.35
CA PHE A 31 5.27 -8.62 6.27
C PHE A 31 6.39 -9.65 6.08
N ASP A 32 7.23 -9.92 7.09
CA ASP A 32 8.39 -10.84 7.04
C ASP A 32 8.11 -12.17 6.32
N ILE A 33 7.33 -13.03 6.98
CA ILE A 33 6.89 -14.30 6.39
C ILE A 33 5.48 -14.07 5.86
N LEU A 34 5.37 -13.87 4.55
CA LEU A 34 4.07 -13.84 3.89
C LEU A 34 3.36 -15.18 4.08
N HIS A 35 2.20 -15.13 4.73
CA HIS A 35 1.32 -16.26 4.92
C HIS A 35 -0.12 -15.90 4.52
N ALA A 36 -1.00 -16.89 4.44
CA ALA A 36 -2.39 -16.73 3.98
C ALA A 36 -3.15 -15.60 4.70
N GLY A 37 -2.85 -15.38 5.98
CA GLY A 37 -3.35 -14.23 6.74
C GLY A 37 -3.02 -12.86 6.10
N HIS A 38 -1.75 -12.62 5.74
CA HIS A 38 -1.34 -11.37 5.07
C HIS A 38 -1.97 -11.22 3.69
N VAL A 39 -2.08 -12.31 2.92
CA VAL A 39 -2.74 -12.27 1.60
C VAL A 39 -4.20 -11.88 1.76
N THR A 40 -4.93 -12.57 2.64
CA THR A 40 -6.35 -12.28 2.93
C THR A 40 -6.53 -10.83 3.40
N TYR A 41 -5.64 -10.38 4.28
CA TYR A 41 -5.65 -9.01 4.78
C TYR A 41 -5.45 -7.97 3.67
N LEU A 42 -4.43 -8.16 2.82
CA LEU A 42 -4.13 -7.23 1.72
C LEU A 42 -5.22 -7.26 0.64
N GLU A 43 -5.82 -8.42 0.37
CA GLU A 43 -6.99 -8.54 -0.53
C GLU A 43 -8.19 -7.77 0.03
N GLN A 44 -8.48 -7.92 1.31
CA GLN A 44 -9.55 -7.15 1.97
C GLN A 44 -9.29 -5.65 1.96
N ALA A 45 -8.04 -5.23 2.16
CA ALA A 45 -7.65 -3.82 2.05
C ALA A 45 -7.80 -3.32 0.60
N ARG A 46 -7.36 -4.11 -0.38
CA ARG A 46 -7.44 -3.78 -1.81
C ARG A 46 -8.88 -3.65 -2.29
N ALA A 47 -9.81 -4.43 -1.73
CA ALA A 47 -11.23 -4.37 -2.06
C ALA A 47 -11.92 -3.09 -1.56
N GLN A 48 -11.30 -2.33 -0.66
CA GLN A 48 -11.91 -1.13 -0.07
C GLN A 48 -11.67 0.14 -0.89
N GLY A 49 -10.94 0.09 -2.00
CA GLY A 49 -10.70 1.24 -2.87
C GLY A 49 -10.01 0.89 -4.17
N ASP A 50 -9.60 1.92 -4.91
CA ASP A 50 -9.06 1.80 -6.25
C ASP A 50 -7.55 1.58 -6.24
N ARG A 51 -6.86 2.18 -5.26
CA ARG A 51 -5.42 1.99 -5.01
C ARG A 51 -5.16 1.55 -3.58
N LEU A 52 -4.26 0.57 -3.43
CA LEU A 52 -3.72 0.15 -2.14
C LEU A 52 -2.25 0.56 -2.05
N ILE A 53 -1.91 1.33 -1.03
CA ILE A 53 -0.54 1.66 -0.64
C ILE A 53 -0.20 0.82 0.59
N VAL A 54 0.92 0.11 0.54
CA VAL A 54 1.42 -0.71 1.64
C VAL A 54 2.79 -0.16 2.04
N ALA A 55 2.89 0.42 3.23
CA ALA A 55 4.18 0.77 3.83
C ALA A 55 4.78 -0.48 4.47
N VAL A 56 6.00 -0.83 4.08
CA VAL A 56 6.75 -1.92 4.70
C VAL A 56 7.67 -1.31 5.74
N ASN A 57 7.46 -1.67 7.00
CA ASN A 57 8.30 -1.19 8.11
C ASN A 57 9.63 -1.96 8.12
N ASP A 58 10.69 -1.33 8.60
CA ASP A 58 11.95 -2.02 8.88
C ASP A 58 11.90 -2.76 10.23
N ASP A 59 12.74 -3.78 10.39
CA ASP A 59 12.86 -4.58 11.63
C ASP A 59 13.14 -3.74 12.88
N ALA A 60 13.61 -2.50 12.72
CA ALA A 60 13.95 -1.60 13.82
C ALA A 60 12.74 -0.83 14.39
N SER A 61 11.58 -0.91 13.74
CA SER A 61 10.38 -0.09 14.04
C SER A 61 9.27 -0.84 14.80
N VAL A 62 9.55 -2.02 15.38
CA VAL A 62 8.64 -2.77 16.28
C VAL A 62 9.22 -2.83 17.69
#